data_AF-X1N1Z3-F1
#
_entry.id   AF-X1N1Z3-F1
#
_cell.length_a   1.000
_cell.length_b   1.000
_cell.length_c   1.000
_cell.angle_alpha   90.00
_cell.angle_beta   90.00
_cell.angle_gamma   90.00
#
_symmetry.space_group_name_H-M   'P 1'
#
loop_
_entity.id
_entity.type
_entity.pdbx_description
1 polymer ?
#
loop_
_entity_poly.entity_id
_entity_poly.type
_entity_poly.pdbx_seq_one_letter_code
_entity_poly.pdbx_strand_id
1 'polypeptide(L)' 'MDKIQILNELVNTFGISGFEGLIREKIKELFPQVEFKEDEVGNLSTTIGSG' A
#
# COMPACT_ATOMS: atom_id res chain seq x y z
N MET A 1 13.41 -8.79 4.50
CA MET A 1 11.96 -8.84 4.76
C MET A 1 11.48 -10.20 4.28
N ASP A 2 10.83 -10.97 5.16
CA ASP A 2 10.32 -12.30 4.79
C ASP A 2 9.11 -12.14 3.86
N LYS A 3 9.21 -12.67 2.64
CA LYS A 3 8.16 -12.55 1.62
C LYS A 3 6.86 -13.22 2.03
N ILE A 4 6.93 -14.34 2.75
CA ILE A 4 5.76 -15.07 3.22
C ILE A 4 5.05 -14.27 4.32
N GLN A 5 5.83 -13.65 5.22
CA GLN A 5 5.27 -12.78 6.25
C GLN A 5 4.55 -11.57 5.65
N ILE A 6 5.15 -10.88 4.68
CA ILE A 6 4.53 -9.72 4.02
C ILE A 6 3.23 -10.11 3.35
N LEU A 7 3.24 -11.22 2.60
CA LEU A 7 2.05 -11.70 1.92
C LEU A 7 0.95 -12.01 2.93
N ASN A 8 1.30 -12.66 4.03
CA ASN A 8 0.34 -12.97 5.09
C ASN A 8 -0.23 -11.70 5.73
N GLU A 9 0.59 -10.68 5.98
CA GLU A 9 0.12 -9.40 6.52
C GLU A 9 -0.82 -8.67 5.54
N LEU A 10 -0.49 -8.63 4.24
CA LEU A 10 -1.33 -7.98 3.23
C LEU A 10 -2.68 -8.70 3.04
N VAL A 11 -2.68 -10.03 2.95
CA VAL A 11 -3.90 -10.84 2.75
C VAL A 11 -4.85 -10.74 3.95
N ASN A 12 -4.33 -10.59 5.16
CA ASN A 12 -5.14 -10.49 6.37
C ASN A 12 -5.49 -9.03 6.75
N THR A 13 -5.02 -8.03 6.00
CA THR A 13 -5.38 -6.64 6.25
C THR A 13 -6.78 -6.35 5.71
N PHE A 14 -7.63 -5.75 6.53
CA PHE A 14 -8.98 -5.34 6.11
C PHE A 14 -8.92 -4.26 5.00
N GLY A 15 -9.73 -4.43 3.96
CA GLY A 15 -9.77 -3.52 2.82
C GLY A 15 -10.80 -3.94 1.77
N ILE A 16 -12.09 -3.94 2.14
CA ILE A 16 -13.17 -4.13 1.17
C ILE A 16 -13.28 -2.91 0.24
N SER A 17 -13.94 -3.07 -0.90
CA SER A 17 -14.16 -1.98 -1.85
C SER A 17 -14.80 -0.75 -1.18
N GLY A 18 -14.16 0.41 -1.31
CA GLY A 18 -14.55 1.68 -0.67
C GLY A 18 -14.01 1.88 0.75
N PHE A 19 -13.31 0.91 1.33
CA PHE A 19 -12.72 0.97 2.68
C PHE A 19 -11.25 0.51 2.70
N GLU A 20 -10.48 0.86 1.68
CA GLU A 20 -9.09 0.42 1.50
C GLU A 20 -8.06 1.22 2.31
N GLY A 21 -8.50 2.09 3.23
CA GLY A 21 -7.60 2.96 4.00
C GLY A 21 -6.51 2.19 4.76
N LEU A 22 -6.87 1.10 5.44
CA LEU A 22 -5.91 0.31 6.22
C LEU A 22 -4.84 -0.38 5.35
N ILE A 23 -5.23 -0.90 4.18
CA ILE A 23 -4.26 -1.51 3.26
C ILE A 23 -3.35 -0.44 2.63
N ARG A 24 -3.86 0.77 2.37
CA ARG A 24 -3.02 1.89 1.88
C ARG A 24 -1.96 2.29 2.90
N GLU A 25 -2.31 2.44 4.17
CA GLU A 25 -1.34 2.77 5.22
C GLU A 25 -0.30 1.65 5.38
N LYS A 26 -0.73 0.39 5.36
CA LYS A 26 0.18 -0.77 5.39
C LYS A 26 1.18 -0.76 4.24
N ILE A 27 0.75 -0.43 3.01
CA ILE A 27 1.64 -0.32 1.86
C ILE A 27 2.66 0.80 2.06
N LYS A 28 2.25 1.98 2.58
CA LYS A 28 3.16 3.08 2.89
C LYS A 28 4.21 2.67 3.94
N GLU A 29 3.80 1.94 4.99
CA GLU A 29 4.71 1.40 6.03
C GLU A 29 5.74 0.40 5.49
N LEU A 30 5.36 -0.43 4.51
CA LEU A 30 6.25 -1.42 3.90
C LEU A 30 7.31 -0.78 2.99
N PHE A 31 7.03 0.42 2.46
CA PHE A 31 7.88 1.14 1.52
C PHE A 31 8.09 2.61 1.94
N PRO A 32 8.66 2.87 3.13
CA PRO A 32 8.77 4.23 3.68
C PRO A 32 9.67 5.15 2.84
N GLN A 33 10.52 4.59 1.99
CA GLN A 33 11.39 5.32 1.07
C GLN A 33 10.70 5.78 -0.22
N VAL A 34 9.45 5.37 -0.44
CA VAL A 34 8.70 5.65 -1.67
C VAL A 34 7.73 6.81 -1.42
N GLU A 35 7.75 7.80 -2.31
CA GLU A 35 6.74 8.88 -2.28
C GLU A 35 5.47 8.38 -2.97
N PHE A 36 4.39 8.28 -2.21
CA PHE A 36 3.07 7.89 -2.71
C PHE A 36 2.16 9.10 -2.88
N LYS A 37 1.31 9.04 -3.90
CA LYS A 37 0.19 9.95 -4.13
C LYS A 37 -1.12 9.19 -4.00
N GLU A 38 -2.03 9.73 -3.19
CA GLU A 38 -3.40 9.26 -3.06
C GLU A 38 -4.33 10.22 -3.82
N ASP A 39 -5.20 9.70 -4.68
CA ASP A 39 -6.19 10.50 -5.40
C ASP A 39 -7.51 10.63 -4.62
N GLU A 40 -8.46 11.41 -5.15
CA GLU A 40 -9.74 11.71 -4.49
C GLU A 40 -10.64 10.48 -4.29
N VAL A 41 -10.39 9.39 -5.03
CA VAL A 41 -11.17 8.14 -4.95
C VAL A 41 -10.44 7.05 -4.16
N GLY A 42 -9.25 7.34 -3.63
CA GLY A 42 -8.51 6.46 -2.74
C GLY A 42 -7.56 5.50 -3.45
N ASN A 43 -7.14 5.76 -4.69
CA ASN A 43 -6.06 4.99 -5.32
C ASN A 43 -4.71 5.45 -4.77
N LEU A 44 -3.85 4.49 -4.42
CA LEU A 44 -2.46 4.76 -4.04
C LEU A 44 -1.53 4.51 -5.23
N SER A 45 -0.80 5.53 -5.67
CA SER A 45 0.09 5.47 -6.82
C SER A 45 1.49 5.99 -6.49
N THR A 46 2.48 5.52 -7.23
CA THR A 46 3.86 6.01 -7.14
C THR A 46 4.57 5.81 -8.47
N THR A 47 5.70 6.49 -8.66
CA THR A 47 6.56 6.34 -9.83
C THR A 47 7.95 5.96 -9.36
N ILE A 48 8.50 4.87 -9.88
CA ILE A 48 9.84 4.41 -9.56
C ILE A 48 10.72 4.62 -10.80
N GLY A 49 11.82 5.34 -10.62
CA GLY A 49 12.73 5.74 -11.69
C GLY A 49 12.49 7.17 -12.16
N SER A 50 13.44 7.71 -12.91
CA SER A 50 13.30 8.96 -13.66
C SER A 50 12.46 8.67 -14.90
N GLY A 51 11.18 9.03 -14.85
CA GLY A 51 10.27 8.96 -15.99
C GLY A 51 10.79 9.69 -17.23
#